data_AF-A0A0L7M3C7-F1
#
_entry.id   AF-A0A0L7M3C7-F1
#
_cell.length_a   1.000
_cell.length_b   1.000
_cell.length_c   1.000
_cell.angle_alpha   90.00
_cell.angle_beta   90.00
_cell.angle_gamma   90.00
#
_symmetry.space_group_name_H-M   'P 1'
#
loop_
_entity.id
_entity.type
_entity.pdbx_description
1 polymer ?
#
loop_
_entity_poly.entity_id
_entity_poly.type
_entity_poly.pdbx_seq_one_letter_code
_entity_poly.pdbx_strand_id
1 'polypeptide(L)'
;MSSNNNLNEEEEILFFYEDPKSFDEKNLYEVNRAPWFYHLINVLGLTKDNFMEIKHMVEDKKNNILNLINYKSYTDNYLKKNDTMKNMLCAYLYSCKTSLYEYSKNINSEQNIHFVFTFGNITADLDSVCSSIIYSFFLFIWYSLKTNLIGKKKDDPLMFFIPVINIKKNDMKLKILIIWWLEKCGIENPEELLIFNDDLNLLEVLKNDTKYDTCLVDFNKSENNCVYNINNIKSIIDHHILNEEMKNKKITKSVFPIYVCSCMVIIAYF
;
A
#
# COMPACT_ATOMS: atom_id res chain seq x y z
N MET A 1 -25.78 46.42 3.36
CA MET A 1 -26.70 45.68 2.48
C MET A 1 -25.98 44.43 2.01
N SER A 2 -26.55 43.30 2.40
CA SER A 2 -26.19 41.95 2.01
C SER A 2 -26.37 41.71 0.51
N SER A 3 -25.51 40.89 -0.08
CA SER A 3 -25.86 39.64 -0.79
C SER A 3 -24.68 39.22 -1.69
N ASN A 4 -24.04 38.11 -1.32
CA ASN A 4 -24.09 36.82 -2.01
C ASN A 4 -23.02 36.67 -3.10
N ASN A 5 -21.99 35.89 -2.76
CA ASN A 5 -21.73 34.64 -3.48
C ASN A 5 -21.15 33.62 -2.50
N ASN A 6 -22.05 32.85 -1.89
CA ASN A 6 -21.75 31.56 -1.30
C ASN A 6 -21.39 30.60 -2.43
N LEU A 7 -20.10 30.30 -2.57
CA LEU A 7 -19.62 29.03 -3.10
C LEU A 7 -18.58 28.53 -2.10
N ASN A 8 -18.82 27.33 -1.58
CA ASN A 8 -18.15 26.72 -0.44
C ASN A 8 -16.63 26.71 -0.56
N GLU A 9 -15.95 27.40 0.36
CA GLU A 9 -14.49 27.37 0.56
C GLU A 9 -13.98 26.04 1.17
N GLU A 10 -14.81 25.00 1.28
CA GLU A 10 -14.46 23.72 1.91
C GLU A 10 -13.89 22.64 0.96
N GLU A 11 -13.80 22.88 -0.35
CA GLU A 11 -13.26 21.89 -1.31
C GLU A 11 -11.89 22.26 -1.92
N GLU A 12 -11.26 23.36 -1.47
CA GLU A 12 -10.09 23.95 -2.14
C GLU A 12 -8.78 23.90 -1.33
N ILE A 13 -8.44 22.78 -0.67
CA ILE A 13 -7.03 22.47 -0.34
C ILE A 13 -6.74 20.98 -0.58
N LEU A 14 -6.50 20.62 -1.85
CA LEU A 14 -6.01 19.31 -2.28
C LEU A 14 -4.47 19.30 -2.34
N PHE A 15 -3.83 19.11 -1.18
CA PHE A 15 -2.40 18.79 -0.95
C PHE A 15 -1.31 19.83 -1.28
N PHE A 16 -0.44 20.10 -0.28
CA PHE A 16 0.93 20.60 -0.45
C PHE A 16 1.81 20.17 0.74
N TYR A 17 3.09 19.81 0.51
CA TYR A 17 4.12 19.73 1.55
C TYR A 17 5.45 20.32 1.01
N GLU A 18 5.96 21.35 1.70
CA GLU A 18 7.26 21.98 1.46
C GLU A 18 8.14 21.88 2.72
N ASP A 19 9.45 21.76 2.47
CA ASP A 19 10.55 21.49 3.41
C ASP A 19 10.72 22.59 4.49
N PRO A 20 10.93 22.28 5.78
CA PRO A 20 10.99 23.27 6.83
C PRO A 20 12.41 23.87 6.92
N LYS A 21 12.65 24.98 6.22
CA LYS A 21 13.77 25.88 6.54
C LYS A 21 13.58 26.67 7.84
N SER A 22 12.58 26.35 8.65
CA SER A 22 12.16 27.22 9.76
C SER A 22 11.59 26.49 10.98
N PHE A 23 12.07 25.30 11.37
CA PHE A 23 11.64 24.71 12.65
C PHE A 23 12.76 24.04 13.44
N ASP A 24 12.87 24.47 14.70
CA ASP A 24 13.66 23.88 15.78
C ASP A 24 13.42 22.37 15.86
N GLU A 25 14.48 21.60 16.14
CA GLU A 25 14.53 20.12 16.14
C GLU A 25 13.48 19.42 17.04
N LYS A 26 12.71 20.17 17.85
CA LYS A 26 11.59 19.66 18.65
C LYS A 26 10.24 19.61 17.92
N ASN A 27 10.13 20.15 16.71
CA ASN A 27 8.85 20.35 16.00
C ASN A 27 8.56 19.40 14.83
N LEU A 28 9.36 18.35 14.59
CA LEU A 28 9.03 17.35 13.56
C LEU A 28 7.72 16.58 13.83
N TYR A 29 7.19 16.66 15.06
CA TYR A 29 6.19 15.73 15.60
C TYR A 29 4.95 16.36 16.22
N GLU A 30 4.76 17.68 16.16
CA GLU A 30 3.61 18.33 16.79
C GLU A 30 2.67 18.97 15.76
N VAL A 31 1.57 18.25 15.50
CA VAL A 31 0.16 18.63 15.79
C VAL A 31 -0.83 18.23 14.69
N ASN A 32 -0.45 18.01 13.42
CA ASN A 32 -1.45 17.58 12.40
C ASN A 32 -0.92 16.65 11.29
N ARG A 33 -1.18 15.35 11.52
CA ARG A 33 -1.31 14.25 10.53
C ARG A 33 -0.02 13.48 10.29
N ALA A 34 0.06 12.31 10.89
CA ALA A 34 1.07 11.33 10.55
C ALA A 34 0.97 11.01 9.04
N PRO A 35 2.07 11.01 8.27
CA PRO A 35 2.03 10.98 6.80
C PRO A 35 1.15 9.85 6.27
N TRP A 36 1.18 8.72 6.97
CA TRP A 36 0.42 7.52 6.68
C TRP A 36 -1.10 7.62 6.82
N PHE A 37 -1.62 8.45 7.75
CA PHE A 37 -3.06 8.62 7.95
C PHE A 37 -3.75 9.13 6.68
N TYR A 38 -3.05 9.97 5.91
CA TYR A 38 -3.51 10.43 4.61
C TYR A 38 -3.68 9.32 3.59
N HIS A 39 -2.73 8.39 3.56
CA HIS A 39 -2.80 7.24 2.67
C HIS A 39 -4.00 6.37 3.02
N LEU A 40 -4.27 6.17 4.32
CA LEU A 40 -5.45 5.45 4.78
C LEU A 40 -6.76 6.13 4.38
N ILE A 41 -6.87 7.46 4.52
CA ILE A 41 -8.07 8.20 4.08
C ILE A 41 -8.27 8.05 2.58
N ASN A 42 -7.24 8.29 1.77
CA ASN A 42 -7.40 8.40 0.33
C ASN A 42 -7.43 7.06 -0.40
N VAL A 43 -6.61 6.09 0.04
CA VAL A 43 -6.54 4.76 -0.57
C VAL A 43 -7.67 3.86 -0.05
N LEU A 44 -8.02 3.96 1.24
CA LEU A 44 -9.03 3.09 1.85
C LEU A 44 -10.38 3.79 2.09
N GLY A 45 -10.50 5.10 1.83
CA GLY A 45 -11.72 5.84 2.14
C GLY A 45 -12.06 5.81 3.63
N LEU A 46 -11.06 5.84 4.51
CA LEU A 46 -11.26 5.85 5.96
C LEU A 46 -11.64 7.25 6.44
N THR A 47 -12.69 7.38 7.25
CA THR A 47 -12.97 8.64 7.94
C THR A 47 -12.10 8.77 9.20
N LYS A 48 -11.99 9.99 9.73
CA LYS A 48 -11.33 10.25 11.02
C LYS A 48 -11.94 9.41 12.15
N ASP A 49 -13.27 9.26 12.15
CA ASP A 49 -13.97 8.50 13.17
C ASP A 49 -13.68 7.01 13.06
N ASN A 50 -13.68 6.45 11.83
CA ASN A 50 -13.30 5.05 11.61
C ASN A 50 -11.87 4.77 12.11
N PHE A 51 -10.95 5.70 11.87
CA PHE A 51 -9.58 5.57 12.34
C PHE A 51 -9.49 5.58 13.87
N MET A 52 -10.17 6.52 14.53
CA MET A 52 -10.16 6.59 16.00
C MET A 52 -10.75 5.32 16.62
N GLU A 53 -11.84 4.79 16.04
CA GLU A 53 -12.44 3.53 16.49
C GLU A 53 -11.49 2.35 16.30
N ILE A 54 -10.89 2.19 15.11
CA ILE A 54 -9.90 1.12 14.86
C ILE A 54 -8.71 1.25 15.81
N LYS A 55 -8.20 2.47 16.03
CA LYS A 55 -7.12 2.74 16.97
C LYS A 55 -7.49 2.29 18.37
N HIS A 56 -8.67 2.65 18.87
CA HIS A 56 -9.16 2.19 20.17
C HIS A 56 -9.28 0.66 20.25
N MET A 57 -9.73 0.00 19.17
CA MET A 57 -9.83 -1.47 19.12
C MET A 57 -8.45 -2.15 19.22
N VAL A 58 -7.42 -1.58 18.57
CA VAL A 58 -6.05 -2.12 18.55
C VAL A 58 -5.29 -1.79 19.84
N GLU A 59 -5.51 -0.61 20.44
CA GLU A 59 -4.90 -0.20 21.70
C GLU A 59 -5.47 -0.92 22.93
N ASP A 60 -6.69 -1.47 22.82
CA ASP A 60 -7.21 -2.38 23.84
C ASP A 60 -6.35 -3.65 23.88
N LYS A 61 -5.44 -3.70 24.86
CA LYS A 61 -4.43 -4.75 25.08
C LYS A 61 -4.99 -6.18 25.16
N LYS A 62 -6.31 -6.36 25.25
CA LYS A 62 -6.97 -7.67 25.18
C LYS A 62 -7.11 -8.20 23.75
N ASN A 63 -6.97 -7.35 22.74
CA ASN A 63 -7.16 -7.70 21.34
C ASN A 63 -5.81 -7.78 20.62
N ASN A 64 -5.39 -9.01 20.27
CA ASN A 64 -4.32 -9.18 19.28
C ASN A 64 -4.88 -8.76 17.92
N ILE A 65 -4.20 -7.87 17.18
CA ILE A 65 -4.61 -7.40 15.85
C ILE A 65 -4.86 -8.56 14.87
N LEU A 66 -4.12 -9.66 15.03
CA LEU A 66 -4.31 -10.90 14.27
C LEU A 66 -5.68 -11.55 14.52
N ASN A 67 -6.19 -11.46 15.75
CA ASN A 67 -7.53 -11.95 16.07
C ASN A 67 -8.60 -11.02 15.48
N LEU A 68 -8.34 -9.70 15.47
CA LEU A 68 -9.28 -8.69 14.96
C LEU A 68 -9.49 -8.78 13.46
N ILE A 69 -8.45 -9.04 12.68
CA ILE A 69 -8.55 -9.25 11.22
C ILE A 69 -9.08 -10.64 10.85
N ASN A 70 -9.64 -11.37 11.83
CA ASN A 70 -10.13 -12.75 11.71
C ASN A 70 -9.14 -13.63 10.94
N TYR A 71 -7.88 -13.64 11.41
CA TYR A 71 -6.81 -14.41 10.76
C TYR A 71 -7.26 -15.85 10.48
N LYS A 72 -8.04 -16.48 11.37
CA LYS A 72 -8.63 -17.82 11.19
C LYS A 72 -9.49 -17.97 9.94
N SER A 73 -10.29 -17.00 9.49
CA SER A 73 -11.07 -17.17 8.25
C SER A 73 -10.18 -17.08 6.98
N TYR A 74 -9.19 -16.20 7.01
CA TYR A 74 -8.17 -16.07 5.96
C TYR A 74 -7.21 -17.25 5.94
N THR A 75 -6.94 -17.85 7.10
CA THR A 75 -6.05 -18.99 7.21
C THR A 75 -6.74 -20.34 7.10
N ASP A 76 -7.94 -20.54 7.61
CA ASP A 76 -8.62 -21.85 7.51
C ASP A 76 -8.98 -22.19 6.04
N ASN A 77 -9.17 -21.18 5.18
CA ASN A 77 -9.34 -21.37 3.74
C ASN A 77 -8.02 -21.63 2.99
N TYR A 78 -6.88 -21.19 3.52
CA TYR A 78 -5.58 -21.18 2.82
C TYR A 78 -4.49 -22.06 3.48
N LEU A 79 -4.33 -22.05 4.80
CA LEU A 79 -3.46 -22.92 5.61
C LEU A 79 -3.83 -24.40 5.55
N LYS A 80 -5.09 -24.77 5.30
CA LYS A 80 -5.46 -26.18 5.10
C LYS A 80 -4.76 -26.83 3.90
N LYS A 81 -4.08 -26.05 3.04
CA LYS A 81 -3.44 -26.52 1.81
C LYS A 81 -1.91 -26.47 1.81
N ASN A 82 -1.22 -25.91 2.82
CA ASN A 82 0.25 -25.74 2.69
C ASN A 82 1.02 -25.67 4.02
N ASP A 83 1.89 -26.65 4.27
CA ASP A 83 2.80 -26.73 5.43
C ASP A 83 3.89 -25.63 5.46
N THR A 84 3.98 -24.80 4.41
CA THR A 84 5.00 -23.77 4.22
C THR A 84 4.67 -22.42 4.85
N MET A 85 3.45 -22.22 5.39
CA MET A 85 3.03 -20.93 5.94
C MET A 85 3.42 -20.75 7.41
N LYS A 86 4.58 -20.12 7.62
CA LYS A 86 5.19 -19.96 8.94
C LYS A 86 4.65 -18.78 9.76
N ASN A 87 4.05 -17.78 9.11
CA ASN A 87 3.51 -16.59 9.78
C ASN A 87 2.47 -15.85 8.90
N MET A 88 1.91 -14.77 9.45
CA MET A 88 0.89 -13.97 8.79
C MET A 88 1.36 -13.33 7.48
N LEU A 89 2.59 -12.83 7.43
CA LEU A 89 3.10 -12.20 6.22
C LEU A 89 3.16 -13.21 5.06
N CYS A 90 3.59 -14.45 5.34
CA CYS A 90 3.56 -15.53 4.35
C CYS A 90 2.14 -15.82 3.86
N ALA A 91 1.17 -15.91 4.78
CA ALA A 91 -0.23 -16.15 4.44
C ALA A 91 -0.83 -15.02 3.59
N TYR A 92 -0.50 -13.77 3.92
CA TYR A 92 -0.88 -12.60 3.16
C TYR A 92 -0.30 -12.62 1.73
N LEU A 93 1.01 -12.83 1.57
CA LEU A 93 1.65 -12.87 0.24
C LEU A 93 1.08 -13.98 -0.64
N TYR A 94 0.85 -15.17 -0.07
CA TYR A 94 0.19 -16.25 -0.80
C TYR A 94 -1.24 -15.91 -1.21
N SER A 95 -2.00 -15.24 -0.32
CA SER A 95 -3.35 -14.76 -0.64
C SER A 95 -3.32 -13.73 -1.77
N CYS A 96 -2.32 -12.84 -1.81
CA CYS A 96 -2.12 -11.91 -2.91
C CYS A 96 -1.97 -12.65 -4.24
N LYS A 97 -1.06 -13.64 -4.30
CA LYS A 97 -0.81 -14.42 -5.51
C LYS A 97 -2.02 -15.23 -5.95
N THR A 98 -2.71 -15.87 -5.01
CA THR A 98 -3.91 -16.65 -5.30
C THR A 98 -5.04 -15.77 -5.81
N SER A 99 -5.31 -14.65 -5.13
CA SER A 99 -6.35 -13.71 -5.54
C SER A 99 -6.05 -13.11 -6.91
N LEU A 100 -4.80 -12.73 -7.17
CA LEU A 100 -4.40 -12.24 -8.49
C LEU A 100 -4.65 -13.29 -9.58
N TYR A 101 -4.26 -14.54 -9.35
CA TYR A 101 -4.49 -15.63 -10.30
C TYR A 101 -5.99 -15.90 -10.54
N GLU A 102 -6.80 -15.94 -9.48
CA GLU A 102 -8.23 -16.24 -9.57
C GLU A 102 -9.01 -15.14 -10.31
N TYR A 103 -8.69 -13.88 -10.02
CA TYR A 103 -9.49 -12.74 -10.47
C TYR A 103 -8.94 -12.06 -11.72
N SER A 104 -7.66 -12.23 -12.08
CA SER A 104 -7.10 -11.71 -13.35
C SER A 104 -7.82 -12.28 -14.58
N LYS A 105 -8.19 -13.57 -14.56
CA LYS A 105 -8.88 -14.25 -15.66
C LYS A 105 -10.33 -13.78 -15.85
N ASN A 106 -10.91 -13.14 -14.85
CA ASN A 106 -12.31 -12.72 -14.81
C ASN A 106 -12.44 -11.21 -14.61
N ILE A 107 -11.46 -10.42 -15.09
CA ILE A 107 -11.42 -8.98 -14.82
C ILE A 107 -12.63 -8.21 -15.36
N ASN A 108 -13.24 -8.74 -16.43
CA ASN A 108 -14.45 -8.19 -17.06
C ASN A 108 -15.75 -8.75 -16.46
N SER A 109 -15.68 -9.60 -15.43
CA SER A 109 -16.88 -10.08 -14.76
C SER A 109 -17.60 -8.95 -14.02
N GLU A 110 -18.90 -9.14 -13.79
CA GLU A 110 -19.73 -8.22 -13.00
C GLU A 110 -19.30 -8.12 -11.52
N GLN A 111 -18.33 -8.94 -11.09
CA GLN A 111 -17.79 -8.85 -9.74
C GLN A 111 -17.08 -7.50 -9.56
N ASN A 112 -17.54 -6.75 -8.56
CA ASN A 112 -16.91 -5.49 -8.18
C ASN A 112 -15.60 -5.79 -7.44
N ILE A 113 -14.50 -5.90 -8.18
CA ILE A 113 -13.15 -6.19 -7.69
C ILE A 113 -12.25 -5.01 -8.03
N HIS A 114 -11.39 -4.66 -7.09
CA HIS A 114 -10.42 -3.59 -7.25
C HIS A 114 -9.05 -3.99 -6.67
N PHE A 115 -7.98 -3.76 -7.43
CA PHE A 115 -6.62 -4.03 -7.01
C PHE A 115 -5.91 -2.75 -6.57
N VAL A 116 -5.06 -2.83 -5.57
CA VAL A 116 -4.15 -1.74 -5.17
C VAL A 116 -2.75 -2.30 -5.24
N PHE A 117 -2.00 -1.90 -6.28
CA PHE A 117 -0.65 -2.38 -6.49
C PHE A 117 0.36 -1.42 -5.86
N THR A 118 1.23 -1.96 -5.02
CA THR A 118 2.36 -1.21 -4.46
C THR A 118 3.62 -1.57 -5.21
N PHE A 119 4.27 -0.58 -5.84
CA PHE A 119 5.54 -0.76 -6.53
C PHE A 119 6.67 -0.11 -5.75
N GLY A 120 7.80 -0.81 -5.67
CA GLY A 120 9.11 -0.21 -5.40
C GLY A 120 9.82 0.24 -6.68
N ASN A 121 11.00 0.84 -6.53
CA ASN A 121 11.84 1.23 -7.68
C ASN A 121 12.34 -0.01 -8.48
N ILE A 122 12.78 0.19 -9.73
CA ILE A 122 13.29 -0.93 -10.56
C ILE A 122 14.62 -1.52 -10.12
N THR A 123 15.36 -0.81 -9.28
CA THR A 123 16.59 -1.40 -8.74
C THR A 123 16.22 -2.52 -7.77
N ALA A 124 15.02 -2.50 -7.19
CA ALA A 124 14.54 -3.45 -6.20
C ALA A 124 15.65 -3.77 -5.20
N ASP A 125 16.15 -2.73 -4.55
CA ASP A 125 17.03 -2.91 -3.40
C ASP A 125 16.22 -3.35 -2.18
N LEU A 126 16.89 -3.52 -1.04
CA LEU A 126 16.24 -3.97 0.17
C LEU A 126 15.15 -3.00 0.63
N ASP A 127 15.35 -1.69 0.50
CA ASP A 127 14.41 -0.70 0.97
C ASP A 127 13.14 -0.71 0.13
N SER A 128 13.28 -0.72 -1.21
CA SER A 128 12.11 -0.74 -2.09
C SER A 128 11.29 -2.01 -1.93
N VAL A 129 11.95 -3.17 -1.76
CA VAL A 129 11.26 -4.45 -1.56
C VAL A 129 10.57 -4.52 -0.20
N CYS A 130 11.27 -4.15 0.88
CA CYS A 130 10.67 -4.12 2.22
C CYS A 130 9.49 -3.14 2.27
N SER A 131 9.69 -1.93 1.77
CA SER A 131 8.68 -0.87 1.72
C SER A 131 7.45 -1.32 0.95
N SER A 132 7.63 -1.97 -0.21
CA SER A 132 6.51 -2.44 -1.04
C SER A 132 5.66 -3.48 -0.31
N ILE A 133 6.34 -4.51 0.24
CA ILE A 133 5.69 -5.60 0.98
C ILE A 133 4.97 -5.07 2.21
N ILE A 134 5.64 -4.28 3.05
CA ILE A 134 5.08 -3.86 4.33
C ILE A 134 3.99 -2.81 4.15
N TYR A 135 4.14 -1.85 3.24
CA TYR A 135 3.08 -0.88 2.99
C TYR A 135 1.81 -1.55 2.43
N SER A 136 1.95 -2.48 1.48
CA SER A 136 0.80 -3.23 0.96
C SER A 136 0.13 -4.07 2.06
N PHE A 137 0.93 -4.72 2.90
CA PHE A 137 0.44 -5.48 4.05
C PHE A 137 -0.28 -4.60 5.08
N PHE A 138 0.21 -3.38 5.34
CA PHE A 138 -0.48 -2.43 6.21
C PHE A 138 -1.81 -1.96 5.63
N LEU A 139 -1.88 -1.65 4.34
CA LEU A 139 -3.15 -1.32 3.69
C LEU A 139 -4.16 -2.46 3.84
N PHE A 140 -3.71 -3.70 3.67
CA PHE A 140 -4.53 -4.90 3.90
C PHE A 140 -5.05 -5.00 5.35
N ILE A 141 -4.19 -4.81 6.34
CA ILE A 141 -4.59 -4.86 7.76
C ILE A 141 -5.65 -3.79 8.05
N TRP A 142 -5.40 -2.54 7.63
CA TRP A 142 -6.31 -1.43 7.86
C TRP A 142 -7.66 -1.61 7.14
N TYR A 143 -7.63 -2.09 5.90
CA TYR A 143 -8.85 -2.43 5.17
C TYR A 143 -9.65 -3.52 5.90
N SER A 144 -8.97 -4.57 6.37
CA SER A 144 -9.61 -5.66 7.10
C SER A 144 -10.29 -5.16 8.38
N LEU A 145 -9.60 -4.33 9.16
CA LEU A 145 -10.14 -3.70 10.37
C LEU A 145 -11.33 -2.80 10.05
N LYS A 146 -11.25 -1.99 8.99
CA LYS A 146 -12.37 -1.17 8.50
C LYS A 146 -13.58 -2.02 8.18
N THR A 147 -13.40 -3.11 7.42
CA THR A 147 -14.51 -3.98 7.00
C THR A 147 -15.16 -4.67 8.19
N ASN A 148 -14.41 -5.01 9.24
CA ASN A 148 -14.95 -5.61 10.46
C ASN A 148 -15.74 -4.61 11.31
N LEU A 149 -15.31 -3.34 11.30
CA LEU A 149 -15.96 -2.26 12.05
C LEU A 149 -17.28 -1.82 11.40
N ILE A 150 -17.26 -1.54 10.10
CA ILE A 150 -18.38 -0.88 9.38
C ILE A 150 -19.28 -1.92 8.68
N GLY A 151 -18.78 -3.15 8.50
CA GLY A 151 -19.38 -4.14 7.62
C GLY A 151 -19.10 -3.85 6.15
N LYS A 152 -19.21 -4.88 5.30
CA LYS A 152 -19.12 -4.73 3.85
C LYS A 152 -20.50 -4.37 3.29
N LYS A 153 -20.62 -3.24 2.59
CA LYS A 153 -21.87 -2.93 1.85
C LYS A 153 -21.96 -3.79 0.61
N LYS A 154 -23.19 -4.02 0.13
CA LYS A 154 -23.46 -4.88 -1.03
C LYS A 154 -22.69 -4.45 -2.28
N ASP A 155 -22.47 -3.15 -2.45
CA ASP A 155 -21.82 -2.57 -3.62
C ASP A 155 -20.33 -2.27 -3.41
N ASP A 156 -19.78 -2.52 -2.20
CA ASP A 156 -18.36 -2.24 -1.94
C ASP A 156 -17.47 -3.21 -2.74
N PRO A 157 -16.45 -2.70 -3.45
CA PRO A 157 -15.54 -3.56 -4.17
C PRO A 157 -14.81 -4.48 -3.20
N LEU A 158 -14.57 -5.72 -3.66
CA LEU A 158 -13.59 -6.59 -3.05
C LEU A 158 -12.19 -6.06 -3.37
N MET A 159 -11.49 -5.53 -2.36
CA MET A 159 -10.18 -4.91 -2.55
C MET A 159 -9.05 -5.90 -2.26
N PHE A 160 -8.03 -5.90 -3.14
CA PHE A 160 -6.81 -6.68 -2.98
C PHE A 160 -5.59 -5.77 -2.99
N PHE A 161 -4.80 -5.81 -1.91
CA PHE A 161 -3.58 -5.02 -1.77
C PHE A 161 -2.39 -5.91 -2.09
N ILE A 162 -1.68 -5.62 -3.17
CA ILE A 162 -0.69 -6.53 -3.74
C ILE A 162 0.66 -5.80 -3.87
N PRO A 163 1.71 -6.29 -3.18
CA PRO A 163 3.05 -5.80 -3.41
C PRO A 163 3.61 -6.38 -4.70
N VAL A 164 4.19 -5.52 -5.53
CA VAL A 164 4.88 -5.89 -6.77
C VAL A 164 6.37 -5.57 -6.62
N ILE A 165 7.20 -6.58 -6.87
CA ILE A 165 8.65 -6.42 -6.94
C ILE A 165 8.99 -6.00 -8.37
N ASN A 166 9.49 -4.78 -8.54
CA ASN A 166 9.61 -4.15 -9.85
C ASN A 166 10.86 -4.60 -10.64
N ILE A 167 11.11 -5.91 -10.68
CA ILE A 167 12.10 -6.58 -11.51
C ILE A 167 11.45 -7.83 -12.12
N LYS A 168 12.15 -8.48 -13.05
CA LYS A 168 11.72 -9.78 -13.56
C LYS A 168 11.90 -10.86 -12.52
N LYS A 169 11.02 -11.87 -12.49
CA LYS A 169 11.11 -13.02 -11.57
C LYS A 169 12.50 -13.65 -11.56
N ASN A 170 13.09 -13.84 -12.74
CA ASN A 170 14.40 -14.49 -12.89
C ASN A 170 15.58 -13.67 -12.35
N ASP A 171 15.40 -12.37 -12.09
CA ASP A 171 16.43 -11.50 -11.51
C ASP A 171 16.47 -11.58 -9.98
N MET A 172 15.45 -12.16 -9.35
CA MET A 172 15.35 -12.29 -7.89
C MET A 172 16.54 -13.06 -7.30
N LYS A 173 17.00 -14.12 -7.98
CA LYS A 173 18.19 -14.90 -7.58
C LYS A 173 19.47 -14.07 -7.41
N LEU A 174 19.55 -12.90 -8.04
CA LEU A 174 20.70 -11.98 -7.92
C LEU A 174 20.59 -11.08 -6.67
N LYS A 175 19.41 -11.03 -6.03
CA LYS A 175 19.11 -10.18 -4.87
C LYS A 175 19.39 -10.88 -3.55
N ILE A 176 20.66 -11.27 -3.34
CA ILE A 176 21.10 -12.09 -2.19
C ILE A 176 20.66 -11.50 -0.85
N LEU A 177 20.81 -10.19 -0.64
CA LEU A 177 20.43 -9.53 0.61
C LEU A 177 18.92 -9.61 0.88
N ILE A 178 18.12 -9.51 -0.19
CA ILE A 178 16.66 -9.56 -0.12
C ILE A 178 16.20 -10.99 0.16
N ILE A 179 16.79 -11.98 -0.51
CA ILE A 179 16.55 -13.40 -0.25
C ILE A 179 16.84 -13.72 1.22
N TRP A 180 18.02 -13.30 1.71
CA TRP A 180 18.39 -13.50 3.12
C TRP A 180 17.38 -12.87 4.09
N TRP A 181 16.92 -11.64 3.82
CA TRP A 181 15.92 -10.98 4.66
C TRP A 181 14.58 -11.72 4.65
N LEU A 182 14.11 -12.15 3.47
CA LEU A 182 12.87 -12.93 3.33
C LEU A 182 12.94 -14.27 4.06
N GLU A 183 14.06 -14.97 4.00
CA GLU A 183 14.30 -16.20 4.77
C GLU A 183 14.22 -15.93 6.29
N LYS A 184 14.76 -14.81 6.78
CA LYS A 184 14.61 -14.40 8.19
C LYS A 184 13.16 -14.07 8.56
N CYS A 185 12.37 -13.61 7.59
CA CYS A 185 10.93 -13.45 7.72
C CYS A 185 10.15 -14.76 7.53
N GLY A 186 10.80 -15.92 7.40
CA GLY A 186 10.15 -17.22 7.22
C GLY A 186 9.56 -17.47 5.84
N ILE A 187 9.90 -16.63 4.86
CA ILE A 187 9.46 -16.73 3.47
C ILE A 187 10.52 -17.50 2.69
N GLU A 188 10.28 -18.79 2.49
CA GLU A 188 11.11 -19.66 1.66
C GLU A 188 10.60 -19.64 0.22
N ASN A 189 11.50 -19.70 -0.77
CA ASN A 189 11.16 -19.65 -2.21
C ASN A 189 10.37 -18.39 -2.60
N PRO A 190 10.94 -17.18 -2.43
CA PRO A 190 10.23 -15.92 -2.64
C PRO A 190 9.68 -15.76 -4.07
N GLU A 191 10.33 -16.37 -5.05
CA GLU A 191 9.89 -16.47 -6.45
C GLU A 191 8.51 -17.12 -6.62
N GLU A 192 8.09 -17.95 -5.67
CA GLU A 192 6.78 -18.60 -5.68
C GLU A 192 5.71 -17.87 -4.88
N LEU A 193 6.06 -16.87 -4.08
CA LEU A 193 5.10 -16.10 -3.27
C LEU A 193 4.95 -14.66 -3.73
N LEU A 194 6.03 -14.05 -4.21
CA LEU A 194 6.04 -12.67 -4.67
C LEU A 194 5.52 -12.55 -6.10
N ILE A 195 5.03 -11.35 -6.41
CA ILE A 195 4.56 -10.96 -7.73
C ILE A 195 5.59 -10.02 -8.33
N PHE A 196 6.00 -10.30 -9.56
CA PHE A 196 7.06 -9.59 -10.27
C PHE A 196 6.47 -8.78 -11.44
N ASN A 197 7.23 -7.84 -11.98
CA ASN A 197 6.71 -6.98 -13.05
C ASN A 197 6.45 -7.72 -14.38
N ASP A 198 6.95 -8.95 -14.52
CA ASP A 198 6.71 -9.84 -15.65
C ASP A 198 5.65 -10.92 -15.37
N ASP A 199 4.92 -10.84 -14.25
CA ASP A 199 3.81 -11.76 -13.98
C ASP A 199 2.64 -11.54 -14.95
N LEU A 200 2.23 -12.60 -15.66
CA LEU A 200 1.18 -12.52 -16.67
C LEU A 200 -0.19 -12.12 -16.10
N ASN A 201 -0.50 -12.53 -14.87
CA ASN A 201 -1.78 -12.18 -14.23
C ASN A 201 -1.79 -10.71 -13.83
N LEU A 202 -0.65 -10.18 -13.35
CA LEU A 202 -0.47 -8.75 -13.10
C LEU A 202 -0.68 -7.97 -14.40
N LEU A 203 0.04 -8.35 -15.45
CA LEU A 203 -0.02 -7.67 -16.74
C LEU A 203 -1.43 -7.72 -17.36
N GLU A 204 -2.20 -8.77 -17.12
CA GLU A 204 -3.60 -8.84 -17.52
C GLU A 204 -4.45 -7.81 -16.78
N VAL A 205 -4.26 -7.65 -15.46
CA VAL A 205 -4.99 -6.65 -14.68
C VAL A 205 -4.66 -5.22 -15.11
N LEU A 206 -3.39 -4.96 -15.38
CA LEU A 206 -2.90 -3.64 -15.75
C LEU A 206 -3.41 -3.15 -17.12
N LYS A 207 -4.04 -4.02 -17.93
CA LYS A 207 -4.74 -3.60 -19.17
C LYS A 207 -6.01 -2.80 -18.90
N ASN A 208 -6.57 -2.87 -17.68
CA ASN A 208 -7.81 -2.19 -17.33
C ASN A 208 -7.60 -1.19 -16.19
N ASP A 209 -7.35 0.07 -16.55
CA ASP A 209 -7.06 1.17 -15.62
C ASP A 209 -8.18 1.48 -14.62
N THR A 210 -9.40 0.98 -14.83
CA THR A 210 -10.51 1.17 -13.88
C THR A 210 -10.56 0.12 -12.77
N LYS A 211 -9.75 -0.93 -12.88
CA LYS A 211 -9.78 -2.09 -11.97
C LYS A 211 -8.63 -2.12 -10.98
N TYR A 212 -7.74 -1.12 -11.03
CA TYR A 212 -6.64 -1.02 -10.09
C TYR A 212 -6.36 0.42 -9.70
N ASP A 213 -5.56 0.58 -8.65
CA ASP A 213 -4.87 1.79 -8.24
C ASP A 213 -3.37 1.49 -8.08
N THR A 214 -2.52 2.51 -8.24
CA THR A 214 -1.07 2.37 -8.08
C THR A 214 -0.57 3.19 -6.90
N CYS A 215 0.24 2.57 -6.05
CA CYS A 215 0.99 3.21 -4.97
C CYS A 215 2.48 3.04 -5.22
N LEU A 216 3.26 4.11 -5.10
CA LEU A 216 4.71 4.08 -5.25
C LEU A 216 5.38 4.20 -3.89
N VAL A 217 6.40 3.38 -3.64
CA VAL A 217 7.24 3.46 -2.45
C VAL A 217 8.70 3.47 -2.84
N ASP A 218 9.52 4.28 -2.17
CA ASP A 218 10.98 4.38 -2.41
C ASP A 218 11.36 4.91 -3.80
N PHE A 219 10.41 5.53 -4.49
CA PHE A 219 10.66 6.36 -5.67
C PHE A 219 9.44 7.23 -6.00
N ASN A 220 9.71 8.31 -6.72
CA ASN A 220 8.69 9.25 -7.18
C ASN A 220 8.88 9.65 -8.66
N LYS A 221 9.78 8.99 -9.38
CA LYS A 221 10.07 9.27 -10.79
C LYS A 221 9.33 8.29 -11.70
N SER A 222 8.67 8.82 -12.72
CA SER A 222 8.12 8.02 -13.82
C SER A 222 9.28 7.35 -14.58
N GLU A 223 9.14 6.07 -14.87
CA GLU A 223 10.11 5.34 -15.68
C GLU A 223 9.56 5.10 -17.07
N ASN A 224 10.40 5.26 -18.10
CA ASN A 224 9.97 5.21 -19.50
C ASN A 224 9.30 3.89 -19.92
N ASN A 225 9.48 2.82 -19.14
CA ASN A 225 8.92 1.48 -19.40
C ASN A 225 8.22 0.90 -18.15
N CYS A 226 7.61 1.74 -17.32
CA CYS A 226 6.83 1.22 -16.19
C CYS A 226 5.65 0.37 -16.68
N VAL A 227 5.35 -0.72 -15.98
CA VAL A 227 4.25 -1.64 -16.35
C VAL A 227 2.87 -1.09 -15.97
N TYR A 228 2.82 -0.10 -15.08
CA TYR A 228 1.60 0.53 -14.59
C TYR A 228 1.30 1.85 -15.31
N ASN A 229 0.04 2.29 -15.29
CA ASN A 229 -0.33 3.61 -15.80
C ASN A 229 0.03 4.74 -14.81
N ILE A 230 0.92 5.64 -15.24
CA ILE A 230 1.38 6.81 -14.46
C ILE A 230 0.27 7.82 -14.09
N ASN A 231 -0.89 7.74 -14.74
CA ASN A 231 -2.05 8.59 -14.44
C ASN A 231 -2.94 7.98 -13.35
N ASN A 232 -2.70 6.71 -13.01
CA ASN A 232 -3.47 5.99 -12.00
C ASN A 232 -2.72 5.83 -10.65
N ILE A 233 -1.68 6.64 -10.46
CA ILE A 233 -0.97 6.71 -9.18
C ILE A 233 -1.86 7.44 -8.16
N LYS A 234 -2.18 6.79 -7.04
CA LYS A 234 -2.95 7.35 -5.92
C LYS A 234 -2.07 7.81 -4.78
N SER A 235 -0.93 7.15 -4.59
CA SER A 235 -0.03 7.50 -3.51
C SER A 235 1.46 7.35 -3.83
N ILE A 236 2.27 8.17 -3.17
CA ILE A 236 3.74 8.12 -3.20
C ILE A 236 4.25 8.24 -1.76
N ILE A 237 5.08 7.30 -1.33
CA ILE A 237 5.90 7.39 -0.12
C ILE A 237 7.36 7.30 -0.54
N ASP A 238 8.16 8.31 -0.25
CA ASP A 238 9.54 8.31 -0.73
C ASP A 238 10.44 9.12 0.19
N HIS A 239 11.73 8.87 0.14
CA HIS A 239 12.75 9.63 0.85
C HIS A 239 13.82 10.20 -0.10
N HIS A 240 13.51 10.24 -1.39
CA HIS A 240 14.28 10.96 -2.41
C HIS A 240 13.68 12.33 -2.70
N ILE A 241 14.44 13.18 -3.42
CA ILE A 241 13.97 14.49 -3.86
C ILE A 241 12.73 14.30 -4.75
N LEU A 242 11.66 15.04 -4.46
CA LEU A 242 10.43 14.98 -5.25
C LEU A 242 10.67 15.49 -6.67
N ASN A 243 10.37 14.65 -7.65
CA ASN A 243 10.44 14.96 -9.06
C ASN A 243 9.40 16.03 -9.44
N GLU A 244 9.82 17.01 -10.23
CA GLU A 244 8.99 18.10 -10.75
C GLU A 244 7.71 17.61 -11.42
N GLU A 245 7.76 16.52 -12.19
CA GLU A 245 6.60 15.95 -12.88
C GLU A 245 5.48 15.52 -11.92
N MET A 246 5.84 15.15 -10.68
CA MET A 246 4.87 14.70 -9.69
C MET A 246 4.29 15.84 -8.87
N LYS A 247 4.96 16.99 -8.75
CA LYS A 247 4.56 18.10 -7.88
C LYS A 247 3.10 18.52 -8.10
N ASN A 248 2.72 18.70 -9.36
CA ASN A 248 1.40 19.23 -9.74
C ASN A 248 0.31 18.15 -9.85
N LYS A 249 0.64 16.86 -9.70
CA LYS A 249 -0.37 15.79 -9.76
C LYS A 249 -1.19 15.75 -8.47
N LYS A 250 -2.52 15.67 -8.57
CA LYS A 250 -3.45 15.49 -7.43
C LYS A 250 -3.36 14.05 -6.89
N ILE A 251 -2.27 13.75 -6.20
CA ILE A 251 -1.88 12.44 -5.66
C ILE A 251 -1.51 12.63 -4.20
N THR A 252 -1.80 11.64 -3.35
CA THR A 252 -1.35 11.62 -1.95
C THR A 252 0.17 11.44 -1.90
N LYS A 253 0.91 12.35 -1.29
CA LYS A 253 2.39 12.28 -1.25
C LYS A 253 2.90 12.36 0.18
N SER A 254 3.93 11.57 0.47
CA SER A 254 4.69 11.59 1.72
C SER A 254 6.16 11.43 1.36
N VAL A 255 6.84 12.55 1.06
CA VAL A 255 8.19 12.55 0.51
C VAL A 255 9.15 13.32 1.43
N PHE A 256 10.15 12.63 1.97
CA PHE A 256 11.05 13.15 3.03
C PHE A 256 12.54 13.04 2.66
N PRO A 257 13.03 13.87 1.71
CA PRO A 257 14.33 13.69 1.05
C PRO A 257 15.58 13.79 1.93
N ILE A 258 15.49 14.47 3.06
CA ILE A 258 16.66 14.94 3.83
C ILE A 258 16.66 14.41 5.27
N TYR A 259 15.52 13.91 5.76
CA TYR A 259 15.34 13.54 7.17
C TYR A 259 15.32 12.04 7.43
N VAL A 260 15.18 11.24 6.38
CA VAL A 260 14.97 9.81 6.52
C VAL A 260 15.89 9.05 5.56
N CYS A 261 16.67 8.13 6.12
CA CYS A 261 17.64 7.34 5.36
C CYS A 261 17.01 6.14 4.64
N SER A 262 15.74 5.85 4.89
CA SER A 262 15.03 4.73 4.29
C SER A 262 13.53 4.98 4.19
N CYS A 263 12.93 4.64 3.05
CA CYS A 263 11.49 4.69 2.85
C CYS A 263 10.74 3.83 3.87
N MET A 264 11.32 2.68 4.25
CA MET A 264 10.76 1.80 5.27
C MET A 264 10.60 2.49 6.63
N VAL A 265 11.44 3.47 6.98
CA VAL A 265 11.27 4.22 8.24
C VAL A 265 10.01 5.08 8.20
N ILE A 266 9.71 5.70 7.06
CA ILE A 266 8.45 6.45 6.86
C ILE A 266 7.25 5.50 7.02
N ILE A 267 7.38 4.26 6.54
CA ILE A 267 6.35 3.23 6.64
C ILE A 267 6.28 2.58 8.04
N ALA A 268 7.39 2.44 8.75
CA ALA A 268 7.42 1.80 10.06
C ALA A 268 6.95 2.75 11.18
N TYR A 269 7.02 4.06 10.96
CA TYR A 269 6.46 5.07 11.87
C TYR A 269 4.92 5.21 11.75
N PHE A 270 4.28 4.22 11.12
CA PHE A 270 2.84 3.95 11.18
C PHE A 270 2.38 3.61 12.59
#